data_AF-A0A959C8V3-F1
#
_entry.id   AF-A0A959C8V3-F1
#
_cell.length_a   1.000
_cell.length_b   1.000
_cell.length_c   1.000
_cell.angle_alpha   90.00
_cell.angle_beta   90.00
_cell.angle_gamma   90.00
#
_symmetry.space_group_name_H-M   'P 1'
#
loop_
_entity.id
_entity.type
_entity.pdbx_description
1 polymer ?
#
loop_
_entity_poly.entity_id
_entity_poly.type
_entity_poly.pdbx_seq_one_letter_code
_entity_poly.pdbx_strand_id
1 'polypeptide(L)'
;RGMWGGDRARKQSLVNWGFRLPSAMDNRPLSFEEFEGQINQVIFVSATPGDYELEQTEGVVVEQLVRPTGLLDPPIDVRPSLNQIDDLLEEIQRRTEVGERALVTTLTKRMAEELANYLARVGIRCRYIHSEVETLERVEILRDLRLGEYDVLIGVNLLREGLDLPEVSLVAILDADKEGFLRNTRSLTQTAGRAARNSNGLVIFYADKLTDSMRNTIDETNRRRLVQIAYNEKHGITPTTVTKSREQILAQRSILDIRGTEPTKYYVENGEIDLAAEPVVAYATRSQLEKMIAESESNMKKAAKDLDFITAAQFRDEMLALKKILGERFGRE
;
A
#
# COMPACT_ATOMS: atom_id res chain seq x y z
N ARG A 1 -0.80 -16.61 -19.96
CA ARG A 1 -1.45 -17.95 -20.13
C ARG A 1 -2.74 -18.13 -19.30
N GLY A 2 -2.85 -17.58 -18.09
CA GLY A 2 -4.01 -17.80 -17.21
C GLY A 2 -5.36 -17.20 -17.65
N MET A 3 -5.37 -16.08 -18.38
CA MET A 3 -6.63 -15.40 -18.75
C MET A 3 -7.51 -16.21 -19.71
N TRP A 4 -6.97 -16.61 -20.86
CA TRP A 4 -7.69 -17.45 -21.82
C TRP A 4 -8.01 -18.83 -21.24
N GLY A 5 -7.05 -19.47 -20.57
CA GLY A 5 -7.25 -20.78 -19.95
C GLY A 5 -8.37 -20.77 -18.89
N GLY A 6 -8.39 -19.74 -18.03
CA GLY A 6 -9.41 -19.58 -17.00
C GLY A 6 -10.80 -19.29 -17.56
N ASP A 7 -10.91 -18.40 -18.54
CA ASP A 7 -12.20 -18.13 -19.21
C ASP A 7 -12.74 -19.36 -19.93
N ARG A 8 -11.87 -20.07 -20.66
CA ARG A 8 -12.22 -21.29 -21.39
C ARG A 8 -12.71 -22.40 -20.45
N ALA A 9 -12.01 -22.65 -19.34
CA ALA A 9 -12.41 -23.67 -18.37
C ALA A 9 -13.79 -23.37 -17.75
N ARG A 10 -14.03 -22.10 -17.35
CA ARG A 10 -15.31 -21.66 -16.81
C ARG A 10 -16.46 -21.85 -17.80
N LYS A 11 -16.27 -21.45 -19.06
CA LYS A 11 -17.30 -21.53 -20.10
C LYS A 11 -17.55 -22.94 -20.61
N GLN A 12 -16.50 -23.77 -20.69
CA GLN A 12 -16.64 -25.17 -21.10
C GLN A 12 -17.64 -25.90 -20.20
N SER A 13 -17.59 -25.68 -18.89
CA SER A 13 -18.58 -26.21 -17.95
C SER A 13 -20.00 -25.74 -18.29
N LEU A 14 -20.21 -24.44 -18.52
CA LEU A 14 -21.53 -23.90 -18.86
C LEU A 14 -22.09 -24.48 -20.17
N VAL A 15 -21.23 -24.69 -21.17
CA VAL A 15 -21.61 -25.29 -22.45
C VAL A 15 -21.94 -26.78 -22.29
N ASN A 16 -21.10 -27.54 -21.57
CA ASN A 16 -21.29 -28.97 -21.35
C ASN A 16 -22.60 -29.29 -20.62
N TRP A 17 -23.01 -28.43 -19.68
CA TRP A 17 -24.26 -28.56 -18.94
C TRP A 17 -25.46 -27.84 -19.59
N GLY A 18 -25.32 -27.35 -20.83
CA GLY A 18 -26.42 -26.78 -21.61
C GLY A 18 -26.89 -25.39 -21.19
N PHE A 19 -26.16 -24.69 -20.31
CA PHE A 19 -26.49 -23.32 -19.89
C PHE A 19 -26.12 -22.27 -20.95
N ARG A 20 -25.19 -22.60 -21.86
CA ARG A 20 -24.73 -21.71 -22.94
C ARG A 20 -24.53 -22.49 -24.24
N LEU A 21 -24.76 -21.82 -25.37
CA LEU A 21 -24.43 -22.37 -26.69
C LEU A 21 -22.89 -22.43 -26.89
N PRO A 22 -22.38 -23.31 -27.77
CA PRO A 22 -20.95 -23.39 -28.08
C PRO A 22 -20.33 -22.07 -28.55
N SER A 23 -21.10 -21.20 -29.23
CA SER A 23 -20.64 -19.87 -29.67
C SER A 23 -20.25 -18.92 -28.54
N ALA A 24 -20.68 -19.18 -27.30
CA ALA A 24 -20.24 -18.40 -26.14
C ALA A 24 -18.72 -18.52 -25.87
N MET A 25 -18.07 -19.56 -26.42
CA MET A 25 -16.62 -19.76 -26.34
C MET A 25 -15.84 -18.73 -27.14
N ASP A 26 -16.44 -18.14 -28.18
CA ASP A 26 -15.79 -17.14 -29.04
C ASP A 26 -15.71 -15.76 -28.37
N ASN A 27 -16.58 -15.48 -27.39
CA ASN A 27 -16.58 -14.22 -26.63
C ASN A 27 -15.49 -14.20 -25.53
N ARG A 28 -14.23 -14.38 -25.90
CA ARG A 28 -13.12 -14.66 -24.96
C ARG A 28 -12.03 -13.60 -25.02
N PRO A 29 -11.16 -13.49 -24.00
CA PRO A 29 -9.91 -12.75 -24.14
C PRO A 29 -9.01 -13.40 -25.19
N LEU A 30 -8.04 -12.63 -25.69
CA LEU A 30 -6.98 -13.14 -26.56
C LEU A 30 -6.20 -14.26 -25.86
N SER A 31 -5.78 -15.25 -26.65
CA SER A 31 -4.74 -16.19 -26.23
C SER A 31 -3.40 -15.45 -26.12
N PHE A 32 -2.42 -16.08 -25.48
CA PHE A 32 -1.09 -15.46 -25.36
C PHE A 32 -0.43 -15.30 -26.74
N GLU A 33 -0.54 -16.31 -27.60
CA GLU A 33 -0.03 -16.30 -28.98
C GLU A 33 -0.72 -15.23 -29.84
N GLU A 34 -2.04 -15.05 -29.68
CA GLU A 34 -2.78 -14.00 -30.38
C GLU A 34 -2.36 -12.60 -29.93
N PHE A 35 -2.10 -12.44 -28.63
CA PHE A 35 -1.57 -11.19 -28.07
C PHE A 35 -0.17 -10.91 -28.62
N GLU A 36 0.74 -11.89 -28.57
CA GLU A 36 2.09 -11.79 -29.13
C GLU A 36 2.08 -11.38 -30.61
N GLY A 37 1.21 -11.99 -31.42
CA GLY A 37 1.07 -11.65 -32.84
C GLY A 37 0.57 -10.23 -33.14
N GLN A 38 0.04 -9.52 -32.13
CA GLN A 38 -0.41 -8.13 -32.26
C GLN A 38 0.62 -7.12 -31.75
N ILE A 39 1.66 -7.57 -31.04
CA ILE A 39 2.69 -6.68 -30.51
C ILE A 39 3.61 -6.26 -31.64
N ASN A 40 3.71 -4.95 -31.87
CA ASN A 40 4.74 -4.38 -32.74
C ASN A 40 6.05 -4.15 -31.94
N GLN A 41 5.96 -3.36 -30.88
CA GLN A 41 7.06 -3.10 -29.96
C GLN A 41 6.52 -3.10 -28.53
N VAL A 42 7.30 -3.65 -27.61
CA VAL A 42 6.94 -3.74 -26.19
C VAL A 42 8.17 -3.48 -25.33
N ILE A 43 7.98 -2.77 -24.21
CA ILE A 43 9.00 -2.57 -23.19
C ILE A 43 8.50 -3.27 -21.93
N PHE A 44 9.24 -4.28 -21.48
CA PHE A 44 8.98 -4.95 -20.21
C PHE A 44 9.64 -4.18 -19.07
N VAL A 45 8.86 -3.78 -18.07
CA VAL A 45 9.37 -3.06 -16.90
C VAL A 45 9.19 -3.93 -15.67
N SER A 46 10.29 -4.44 -15.12
CA SER A 46 10.28 -5.26 -13.91
C SER A 46 11.61 -5.19 -13.17
N ALA A 47 11.57 -5.21 -11.85
CA ALA A 47 12.76 -5.36 -11.01
C ALA A 47 13.30 -6.81 -11.00
N THR A 48 12.45 -7.77 -11.40
CA THR A 48 12.71 -9.21 -11.46
C THR A 48 12.02 -9.77 -12.71
N PRO A 49 12.58 -9.56 -13.91
CA PRO A 49 11.96 -10.04 -15.15
C PRO A 49 11.77 -11.57 -15.13
N GLY A 50 10.71 -12.03 -15.78
CA GLY A 50 10.44 -13.45 -15.97
C GLY A 50 11.27 -14.06 -17.09
N ASP A 51 11.14 -15.37 -17.27
CA ASP A 51 11.93 -16.10 -18.29
C ASP A 51 11.51 -15.67 -19.70
N TYR A 52 10.20 -15.45 -19.91
CA TYR A 52 9.67 -14.97 -21.18
C TYR A 52 10.26 -13.60 -21.55
N GLU A 53 10.26 -12.64 -20.61
CA GLU A 53 10.79 -11.30 -20.86
C GLU A 53 12.29 -11.33 -21.16
N LEU A 54 13.06 -12.19 -20.48
CA LEU A 54 14.50 -12.37 -20.73
C LEU A 54 14.77 -13.04 -22.09
N GLU A 55 13.97 -14.04 -22.47
CA GLU A 55 14.08 -14.71 -23.77
C GLU A 55 13.75 -13.76 -24.92
N GLN A 56 12.65 -13.01 -24.82
CA GLN A 56 12.20 -12.10 -25.88
C GLN A 56 13.07 -10.84 -26.04
N THR A 57 13.85 -10.47 -25.03
CA THR A 57 14.74 -9.31 -25.12
C THR A 57 16.06 -9.63 -25.82
N GLU A 58 16.36 -10.90 -26.10
CA GLU A 58 17.58 -11.36 -26.80
C GLU A 58 18.88 -10.75 -26.20
N GLY A 59 18.88 -10.49 -24.89
CA GLY A 59 20.00 -9.90 -24.16
C GLY A 59 20.03 -8.36 -24.13
N VAL A 60 19.08 -7.67 -24.76
CA VAL A 60 18.94 -6.20 -24.66
C VAL A 60 18.23 -5.83 -23.37
N VAL A 61 19.01 -5.60 -22.32
CA VAL A 61 18.52 -5.19 -20.99
C VAL A 61 19.06 -3.81 -20.63
N VAL A 62 18.16 -2.92 -20.24
CA VAL A 62 18.52 -1.60 -19.69
C VAL A 62 18.28 -1.62 -18.19
N GLU A 63 19.35 -1.44 -17.40
CA GLU A 63 19.26 -1.41 -15.95
C GLU A 63 19.13 0.03 -15.42
N GLN A 64 18.14 0.25 -14.55
CA GLN A 64 17.99 1.51 -13.80
C GLN A 64 18.07 1.21 -12.29
N LEU A 65 19.30 1.27 -11.75
CA LEU A 65 19.57 0.87 -10.36
C LEU A 65 19.60 2.05 -9.38
N VAL A 66 19.99 3.23 -9.84
CA VAL A 66 20.18 4.42 -8.99
C VAL A 66 18.83 5.07 -8.72
N ARG A 67 18.54 5.29 -7.43
CA ARG A 67 17.33 6.02 -6.99
C ARG A 67 17.61 7.52 -6.96
N PRO A 68 16.65 8.38 -7.33
CA PRO A 68 16.82 9.84 -7.28
C PRO A 68 17.22 10.37 -5.90
N THR A 69 16.80 9.70 -4.82
CA THR A 69 17.05 10.08 -3.42
C THR A 69 18.35 9.52 -2.85
N GLY A 70 19.12 8.78 -3.66
CA GLY A 70 20.32 8.08 -3.21
C GLY A 70 20.05 6.89 -2.29
N LEU A 71 18.80 6.48 -2.08
CA LEU A 71 18.48 5.32 -1.24
C LEU A 71 19.13 4.05 -1.78
N LEU A 72 19.69 3.27 -0.84
CA LEU A 72 20.43 2.06 -1.14
C LEU A 72 19.54 0.82 -1.01
N ASP A 73 19.86 -0.23 -1.76
CA ASP A 73 19.33 -1.58 -1.52
C ASP A 73 19.76 -2.04 -0.12
N PRO A 74 18.85 -2.61 0.69
CA PRO A 74 19.12 -2.91 2.09
C PRO A 74 20.12 -4.07 2.25
N PRO A 75 21.02 -4.05 3.25
CA PRO A 75 21.78 -5.25 3.63
C PRO A 75 20.85 -6.41 3.97
N ILE A 76 21.32 -7.63 3.66
CA ILE A 76 20.64 -8.88 3.98
C ILE A 76 21.51 -9.68 4.94
N ASP A 77 20.99 -9.90 6.16
CA ASP A 77 21.59 -10.77 7.16
C ASP A 77 20.92 -12.14 7.13
N VAL A 78 21.72 -13.20 7.21
CA VAL A 78 21.22 -14.57 7.37
C VAL A 78 21.45 -15.01 8.81
N ARG A 79 20.37 -15.34 9.53
CA ARG A 79 20.40 -15.77 10.94
C ARG A 79 19.83 -17.19 11.08
N PRO A 80 20.31 -18.00 12.04
CA PRO A 80 19.78 -19.35 12.27
C PRO A 80 18.29 -19.35 12.64
N SER A 81 17.59 -20.45 12.36
CA SER A 81 16.17 -20.59 12.78
C SER A 81 16.03 -20.80 14.30
N LEU A 82 17.11 -21.22 14.96
CA LEU A 82 17.15 -21.40 16.41
C LEU A 82 16.94 -20.05 17.12
N ASN A 83 15.95 -19.97 18.00
CA ASN A 83 15.55 -18.75 18.71
C ASN A 83 15.18 -17.56 17.79
N GLN A 84 14.76 -17.85 16.54
CA GLN A 84 14.41 -16.80 15.57
C GLN A 84 13.32 -15.83 16.07
N ILE A 85 12.40 -16.30 16.91
CA ILE A 85 11.31 -15.44 17.44
C ILE A 85 11.84 -14.45 18.48
N ASP A 86 12.79 -14.86 19.32
CA ASP A 86 13.39 -13.99 20.32
C ASP A 86 14.27 -12.92 19.65
N ASP A 87 15.09 -13.32 18.67
CA ASP A 87 15.89 -12.41 17.86
C ASP A 87 15.02 -11.42 17.08
N LEU A 88 13.93 -11.91 16.46
CA LEU A 88 12.96 -11.06 15.77
C LEU A 88 12.31 -10.04 16.71
N LEU A 89 11.97 -10.46 17.93
CA LEU A 89 11.36 -9.59 18.93
C LEU A 89 12.29 -8.46 19.34
N GLU A 90 13.57 -8.75 19.55
CA GLU A 90 14.58 -7.72 19.83
C GLU A 90 14.74 -6.74 18.66
N GLU A 91 14.81 -7.24 17.42
CA GLU A 91 14.92 -6.37 16.24
C GLU A 91 13.69 -5.48 16.04
N ILE A 92 12.49 -6.03 16.28
CA ILE A 92 11.24 -5.26 16.25
C ILE A 92 11.23 -4.17 17.32
N GLN A 93 11.67 -4.49 18.55
CA GLN A 93 11.73 -3.52 19.65
C GLN A 93 12.66 -2.37 19.29
N ARG A 94 13.86 -2.67 18.78
CA ARG A 94 14.82 -1.65 18.31
C ARG A 94 14.21 -0.72 17.25
N ARG A 95 13.40 -1.25 16.32
CA ARG A 95 12.71 -0.42 15.30
C ARG A 95 11.59 0.41 15.90
N THR A 96 10.85 -0.16 16.84
CA THR A 96 9.75 0.52 17.52
C THR A 96 10.26 1.71 18.34
N GLU A 97 11.41 1.58 19.00
CA GLU A 97 12.06 2.67 19.77
C GLU A 97 12.39 3.91 18.93
N VAL A 98 12.76 3.71 17.66
CA VAL A 98 13.07 4.79 16.72
C VAL A 98 11.86 5.19 15.85
N GLY A 99 10.67 4.66 16.16
CA GLY A 99 9.42 4.99 15.47
C GLY A 99 9.32 4.43 14.05
N GLU A 100 10.11 3.41 13.70
CA GLU A 100 10.08 2.72 12.41
C GLU A 100 9.13 1.51 12.44
N ARG A 101 8.92 0.86 11.28
CA ARG A 101 8.01 -0.26 11.11
C ARG A 101 8.73 -1.51 10.63
N ALA A 102 8.16 -2.67 10.95
CA ALA A 102 8.65 -3.97 10.52
C ALA A 102 7.62 -4.73 9.69
N LEU A 103 8.09 -5.40 8.64
CA LEU A 103 7.32 -6.39 7.88
C LEU A 103 7.87 -7.78 8.19
N VAL A 104 6.99 -8.71 8.52
CA VAL A 104 7.35 -10.10 8.76
C VAL A 104 6.62 -11.00 7.78
N THR A 105 7.37 -11.81 7.04
CA THR A 105 6.80 -12.80 6.14
C THR A 105 6.95 -14.21 6.68
N THR A 106 5.84 -14.95 6.72
CA THR A 106 5.80 -16.37 7.11
C THR A 106 5.41 -17.23 5.91
N LEU A 107 5.46 -18.56 6.05
CA LEU A 107 5.03 -19.47 4.98
C LEU A 107 3.54 -19.79 4.99
N THR A 108 2.91 -19.78 6.18
CA THR A 108 1.53 -20.24 6.35
C THR A 108 0.69 -19.22 7.09
N LYS A 109 -0.62 -19.18 6.77
CA LYS A 109 -1.59 -18.33 7.46
C LYS A 109 -1.61 -18.61 8.96
N ARG A 110 -1.55 -19.89 9.34
CA ARG A 110 -1.53 -20.31 10.75
C ARG A 110 -0.33 -19.75 11.50
N MET A 111 0.88 -19.85 10.93
CA MET A 111 2.08 -19.29 11.56
C MET A 111 2.01 -17.77 11.66
N ALA A 112 1.45 -17.09 10.67
CA ALA A 112 1.26 -15.64 10.73
C ALA A 112 0.32 -15.24 11.87
N GLU A 113 -0.79 -15.96 12.03
CA GLU A 113 -1.77 -15.74 13.10
C GLU A 113 -1.20 -16.07 14.48
N GLU A 114 -0.53 -17.21 14.63
CA GLU A 114 0.15 -17.62 15.87
C GLU A 114 1.21 -16.59 16.28
N LEU A 115 2.02 -16.11 15.33
CA LEU A 115 3.01 -15.08 15.57
C LEU A 115 2.36 -13.75 15.99
N ALA A 116 1.29 -13.33 15.32
CA ALA A 116 0.57 -12.12 15.70
C ALA A 116 -0.01 -12.22 17.12
N ASN A 117 -0.61 -13.36 17.46
CA ASN A 117 -1.12 -13.62 18.81
C ASN A 117 -0.01 -13.62 19.86
N TYR A 118 1.15 -14.18 19.54
CA TYR A 118 2.32 -14.17 20.42
C TYR A 118 2.84 -12.74 20.64
N LEU A 119 3.12 -11.99 19.57
CA LEU A 119 3.63 -10.61 19.67
C LEU A 119 2.66 -9.70 20.44
N ALA A 120 1.34 -9.85 20.20
CA ALA A 120 0.33 -9.10 20.94
C ALA A 120 0.34 -9.41 22.44
N ARG A 121 0.57 -10.66 22.86
CA ARG A 121 0.68 -11.04 24.29
C ARG A 121 1.91 -10.42 24.97
N VAL A 122 2.99 -10.23 24.22
CA VAL A 122 4.23 -9.60 24.72
C VAL A 122 4.15 -8.06 24.64
N GLY A 123 3.03 -7.51 24.18
CA GLY A 123 2.76 -6.06 24.16
C GLY A 123 3.22 -5.34 22.89
N ILE A 124 3.61 -6.07 21.84
CA ILE A 124 3.95 -5.49 20.54
C ILE A 124 2.67 -5.21 19.75
N ARG A 125 2.53 -3.98 19.24
CA ARG A 125 1.41 -3.59 18.39
C ARG A 125 1.63 -4.17 16.99
N CYS A 126 0.92 -5.25 16.67
CA CYS A 126 1.04 -5.92 15.38
C CYS A 126 -0.32 -6.18 14.73
N ARG A 127 -0.32 -6.33 13.40
CA ARG A 127 -1.48 -6.75 12.63
C ARG A 127 -1.11 -7.88 11.67
N TYR A 128 -2.02 -8.83 11.49
CA TYR A 128 -1.90 -9.91 10.52
C TYR A 128 -2.68 -9.57 9.23
N ILE A 129 -2.11 -9.90 8.07
CA ILE A 129 -2.75 -9.79 6.75
C ILE A 129 -2.59 -11.07 5.91
N HIS A 130 -3.67 -11.48 5.24
CA HIS A 130 -3.67 -12.62 4.32
C HIS A 130 -4.22 -12.29 2.94
N SER A 131 -4.20 -13.28 2.05
CA SER A 131 -4.52 -13.15 0.63
C SER A 131 -6.00 -12.95 0.31
N GLU A 132 -6.91 -13.23 1.25
CA GLU A 132 -8.36 -13.09 1.09
C GLU A 132 -8.90 -11.78 1.67
N VAL A 133 -8.04 -10.98 2.32
CA VAL A 133 -8.39 -9.62 2.74
C VAL A 133 -8.77 -8.82 1.50
N GLU A 134 -9.93 -8.15 1.56
CA GLU A 134 -10.42 -7.33 0.46
C GLU A 134 -9.44 -6.19 0.15
N THR A 135 -9.41 -5.75 -1.12
CA THR A 135 -8.48 -4.69 -1.54
C THR A 135 -8.64 -3.41 -0.72
N LEU A 136 -9.87 -3.05 -0.35
CA LEU A 136 -10.15 -1.87 0.47
C LEU A 136 -9.60 -2.02 1.88
N GLU A 137 -9.92 -3.12 2.57
CA GLU A 137 -9.42 -3.42 3.91
C GLU A 137 -7.89 -3.47 3.94
N ARG A 138 -7.27 -4.05 2.90
CA ARG A 138 -5.80 -4.04 2.75
C ARG A 138 -5.23 -2.64 2.72
N VAL A 139 -5.84 -1.70 1.97
CA VAL A 139 -5.38 -0.31 1.92
C VAL A 139 -5.49 0.35 3.29
N GLU A 140 -6.56 0.07 4.05
CA GLU A 140 -6.72 0.61 5.40
C GLU A 140 -5.67 0.07 6.36
N ILE A 141 -5.42 -1.25 6.35
CA ILE A 141 -4.35 -1.88 7.11
C ILE A 141 -3.01 -1.17 6.79
N LEU A 142 -2.65 -1.07 5.52
CA LEU A 142 -1.38 -0.43 5.15
C LEU A 142 -1.31 1.04 5.58
N ARG A 143 -2.41 1.78 5.50
CA ARG A 143 -2.47 3.17 5.99
C ARG A 143 -2.24 3.22 7.50
N ASP A 144 -2.90 2.37 8.27
CA ASP A 144 -2.83 2.37 9.73
C ASP A 144 -1.43 1.99 10.23
N LEU A 145 -0.71 1.11 9.51
CA LEU A 145 0.72 0.84 9.73
C LEU A 145 1.56 2.12 9.57
N ARG A 146 1.31 2.90 8.51
CA ARG A 146 2.01 4.17 8.25
C ARG A 146 1.68 5.23 9.30
N LEU A 147 0.44 5.27 9.76
CA LEU A 147 0.00 6.17 10.84
C LEU A 147 0.55 5.78 12.22
N GLY A 148 1.11 4.57 12.34
CA GLY A 148 1.67 4.07 13.60
C GLY A 148 0.63 3.56 14.58
N GLU A 149 -0.55 3.16 14.10
CA GLU A 149 -1.53 2.44 14.93
C GLU A 149 -0.95 1.09 15.41
N TYR A 150 -0.08 0.51 14.58
CA TYR A 150 0.75 -0.64 14.93
C TYR A 150 2.11 -0.55 14.24
N ASP A 151 3.07 -1.30 14.78
CA ASP A 151 4.49 -1.22 14.41
C ASP A 151 4.91 -2.35 13.47
N VAL A 152 4.18 -3.48 13.52
CA VAL A 152 4.53 -4.71 12.80
C VAL A 152 3.37 -5.20 11.95
N LEU A 153 3.65 -5.52 10.69
CA LEU A 153 2.71 -6.20 9.80
C LEU A 153 3.22 -7.61 9.46
N ILE A 154 2.43 -8.63 9.78
CA ILE A 154 2.76 -10.03 9.56
C ILE A 154 1.89 -10.57 8.43
N GLY A 155 2.48 -11.26 7.45
CA GLY A 155 1.69 -11.90 6.41
C GLY A 155 2.42 -13.00 5.66
N VAL A 156 1.69 -13.75 4.84
CA VAL A 156 2.28 -14.80 4.01
C VAL A 156 2.86 -14.22 2.73
N ASN A 157 2.08 -13.36 2.07
CA ASN A 157 2.47 -12.70 0.83
C ASN A 157 2.23 -11.19 0.95
N LEU A 158 3.32 -10.47 1.22
CA LEU A 158 3.37 -9.02 1.26
C LEU A 158 3.82 -8.43 -0.09
N LEU A 159 3.70 -9.17 -1.20
CA LEU A 159 4.23 -8.73 -2.51
C LEU A 159 3.22 -7.96 -3.37
N ARG A 160 1.97 -7.78 -2.93
CA ARG A 160 0.98 -7.09 -3.74
C ARG A 160 1.29 -5.59 -3.92
N GLU A 161 0.91 -5.08 -5.08
CA GLU A 161 1.00 -3.68 -5.50
C GLU A 161 0.46 -2.73 -4.41
N GLY A 162 1.04 -1.52 -4.31
CA GLY A 162 0.63 -0.49 -3.34
C GLY A 162 1.36 -0.48 -2.00
N LEU A 163 2.36 -1.34 -1.81
CA LEU A 163 3.21 -1.41 -0.61
C LEU A 163 4.47 -0.54 -0.73
N ASP A 164 4.28 0.77 -0.86
CA ASP A 164 5.38 1.73 -0.71
C ASP A 164 5.33 2.34 0.70
N LEU A 165 6.23 1.88 1.57
CA LEU A 165 6.24 2.18 2.99
C LEU A 165 7.63 2.71 3.41
N PRO A 166 7.90 4.01 3.25
CA PRO A 166 9.15 4.62 3.71
C PRO A 166 9.40 4.43 5.22
N GLU A 167 8.32 4.22 5.98
CA GLU A 167 8.37 4.00 7.42
C GLU A 167 8.91 2.59 7.79
N VAL A 168 8.95 1.65 6.84
CA VAL A 168 9.48 0.29 7.05
C VAL A 168 11.00 0.28 6.92
N SER A 169 11.69 -0.09 7.99
CA SER A 169 13.15 -0.27 8.02
C SER A 169 13.58 -1.72 8.26
N LEU A 170 12.67 -2.62 8.61
CA LEU A 170 12.97 -4.03 8.82
C LEU A 170 12.04 -4.91 7.99
N VAL A 171 12.62 -5.85 7.25
CA VAL A 171 11.89 -6.95 6.61
C VAL A 171 12.47 -8.27 7.11
N ALA A 172 11.69 -9.01 7.88
CA ALA A 172 12.04 -10.34 8.34
C ALA A 172 11.36 -11.41 7.50
N ILE A 173 12.12 -12.40 7.02
CA ILE A 173 11.62 -13.55 6.29
C ILE A 173 11.88 -14.80 7.12
N LEU A 174 10.82 -15.33 7.73
CA LEU A 174 10.87 -16.61 8.43
C LEU A 174 10.93 -17.76 7.41
N ASP A 175 11.64 -18.82 7.77
CA ASP A 175 11.81 -20.02 6.95
C ASP A 175 12.28 -19.67 5.53
N ALA A 176 13.32 -18.83 5.42
CA ALA A 176 13.83 -18.35 4.14
C ALA A 176 14.46 -19.49 3.30
N ASP A 177 14.86 -20.59 3.94
CA ASP A 177 15.45 -21.76 3.30
C ASP A 177 14.44 -22.76 2.72
N LYS A 178 13.13 -22.54 2.92
CA LYS A 178 12.09 -23.44 2.41
C LYS A 178 11.73 -23.07 1.00
N GLU A 179 12.16 -23.89 0.04
CA GLU A 179 11.87 -23.67 -1.36
C GLU A 179 10.37 -23.70 -1.67
N GLY A 180 9.97 -22.87 -2.62
CA GLY A 180 8.59 -22.73 -3.04
C GLY A 180 8.33 -21.37 -3.66
N PHE A 181 7.08 -21.13 -4.06
CA PHE A 181 6.70 -19.89 -4.74
C PHE A 181 7.07 -18.62 -3.96
N LEU A 182 6.92 -18.64 -2.63
CA LEU A 182 7.17 -17.48 -1.76
C LEU A 182 8.65 -17.26 -1.40
N ARG A 183 9.53 -18.19 -1.79
CA ARG A 183 10.95 -18.21 -1.42
C ARG A 183 11.88 -18.48 -2.61
N ASN A 184 11.36 -18.35 -3.82
CA ASN A 184 12.21 -18.32 -5.02
C ASN A 184 12.93 -16.96 -5.11
N THR A 185 13.95 -16.88 -5.96
CA THR A 185 14.75 -15.66 -6.17
C THR A 185 13.88 -14.42 -6.41
N ARG A 186 12.84 -14.52 -7.25
CA ARG A 186 11.97 -13.38 -7.57
C ARG A 186 11.21 -12.88 -6.33
N SER A 187 10.58 -13.78 -5.59
CA SER A 187 9.81 -13.45 -4.38
C SER A 187 10.70 -12.91 -3.25
N LEU A 188 11.89 -13.50 -3.04
CA LEU A 188 12.85 -13.01 -2.06
C LEU A 188 13.33 -11.60 -2.41
N THR A 189 13.74 -11.36 -3.66
CA THR A 189 14.20 -10.05 -4.11
C THR A 189 13.10 -8.99 -3.98
N GLN A 190 11.86 -9.31 -4.35
CA GLN A 190 10.74 -8.37 -4.18
C GLN A 190 10.41 -8.10 -2.70
N THR A 191 10.51 -9.12 -1.85
CA THR A 191 10.26 -8.97 -0.40
C THR A 191 11.35 -8.11 0.24
N ALA A 192 12.62 -8.41 -0.05
CA ALA A 192 13.77 -7.63 0.40
C ALA A 192 13.68 -6.16 -0.04
N GLY A 193 13.22 -5.92 -1.28
CA GLY A 193 13.01 -4.58 -1.84
C GLY A 193 12.04 -3.70 -1.04
N ARG A 194 11.20 -4.26 -0.16
CA ARG A 194 10.30 -3.49 0.70
C ARG A 194 11.04 -2.64 1.74
N ALA A 195 12.25 -3.04 2.16
CA ALA A 195 13.10 -2.25 3.05
C ALA A 195 13.94 -1.19 2.31
N ALA A 196 13.96 -1.19 0.97
CA ALA A 196 14.80 -0.27 0.18
C ALA A 196 14.28 1.18 0.10
N ARG A 197 13.17 1.47 0.78
CA ARG A 197 12.54 2.80 0.84
C ARG A 197 12.96 3.60 2.07
N ASN A 198 13.73 3.00 2.96
CA ASN A 198 14.24 3.61 4.19
C ASN A 198 15.77 3.52 4.20
N SER A 199 16.45 4.59 4.61
CA SER A 199 17.91 4.66 4.74
C SER A 199 18.47 3.64 5.74
N ASN A 200 17.67 3.27 6.76
CA ASN A 200 17.99 2.29 7.79
C ASN A 200 17.47 0.88 7.45
N GLY A 201 17.08 0.66 6.19
CA GLY A 201 16.55 -0.62 5.72
C GLY A 201 17.47 -1.79 6.04
N LEU A 202 16.93 -2.85 6.63
CA LEU A 202 17.58 -4.13 6.91
C LEU A 202 16.64 -5.27 6.52
N VAL A 203 17.20 -6.33 5.94
CA VAL A 203 16.48 -7.57 5.67
C VAL A 203 17.12 -8.69 6.47
N ILE A 204 16.31 -9.50 7.15
CA ILE A 204 16.78 -10.68 7.89
C ILE A 204 16.15 -11.92 7.28
N PHE A 205 16.98 -12.87 6.85
CA PHE A 205 16.57 -14.20 6.44
C PHE A 205 16.84 -15.17 7.58
N TYR A 206 15.78 -15.71 8.18
CA TYR A 206 15.92 -16.79 9.15
C TYR A 206 15.94 -18.13 8.42
N ALA A 207 17.08 -18.80 8.48
CA ALA A 207 17.37 -19.99 7.71
C ALA A 207 18.53 -20.80 8.32
N ASP A 208 18.44 -22.13 8.22
CA ASP A 208 19.54 -23.02 8.65
C ASP A 208 20.48 -23.39 7.50
N LYS A 209 20.04 -23.17 6.25
CA LYS A 209 20.80 -23.47 5.04
C LYS A 209 20.69 -22.32 4.04
N LEU A 210 21.78 -22.05 3.33
CA LEU A 210 21.80 -21.07 2.25
C LEU A 210 21.39 -21.74 0.94
N THR A 211 20.15 -21.52 0.49
CA THR A 211 19.66 -22.03 -0.80
C THR A 211 20.19 -21.20 -1.98
N ASP A 212 20.11 -21.73 -3.20
CA ASP A 212 20.50 -21.00 -4.40
C ASP A 212 19.64 -19.75 -4.62
N SER A 213 18.34 -19.82 -4.29
CA SER A 213 17.44 -18.66 -4.35
C SER A 213 17.90 -17.54 -3.41
N MET A 214 18.27 -17.89 -2.17
CA MET A 214 18.80 -16.92 -1.21
C MET A 214 20.12 -16.31 -1.68
N ARG A 215 21.06 -17.17 -2.13
CA ARG A 215 22.37 -16.72 -2.63
C ARG A 215 22.21 -15.75 -3.78
N ASN A 216 21.42 -16.10 -4.80
CA ASN A 216 21.16 -15.24 -5.95
C ASN A 216 20.54 -13.89 -5.54
N THR A 217 19.60 -13.89 -4.60
CA THR A 217 19.02 -12.64 -4.08
C THR A 217 20.07 -11.79 -3.35
N ILE A 218 20.87 -12.40 -2.46
CA ILE A 218 21.92 -11.69 -1.71
C ILE A 218 22.96 -11.09 -2.65
N ASP A 219 23.46 -11.88 -3.60
CA ASP A 219 24.48 -11.45 -4.55
C ASP A 219 23.99 -10.29 -5.42
N GLU A 220 22.75 -10.37 -5.92
CA GLU A 220 22.16 -9.31 -6.74
C GLU A 220 21.87 -8.04 -5.93
N THR A 221 21.35 -8.17 -4.70
CA THR A 221 21.15 -7.02 -3.80
C THR A 221 22.47 -6.33 -3.47
N ASN A 222 23.53 -7.09 -3.20
CA ASN A 222 24.86 -6.55 -2.94
C ASN A 222 25.45 -5.87 -4.18
N ARG A 223 25.32 -6.47 -5.38
CA ARG A 223 25.75 -5.85 -6.64
C ARG A 223 25.10 -4.49 -6.84
N ARG A 224 23.77 -4.42 -6.70
CA ARG A 224 23.00 -3.16 -6.83
C ARG A 224 23.44 -2.13 -5.80
N ARG A 225 23.58 -2.55 -4.54
CA ARG A 225 24.01 -1.68 -3.43
C ARG A 225 25.40 -1.07 -3.69
N LEU A 226 26.37 -1.85 -4.18
CA LEU A 226 27.71 -1.36 -4.51
C LEU A 226 27.69 -0.30 -5.61
N VAL A 227 26.91 -0.52 -6.68
CA VAL A 227 26.76 0.46 -7.76
C VAL A 227 26.13 1.76 -7.24
N GLN A 228 25.12 1.66 -6.37
CA GLN A 228 24.45 2.82 -5.78
C GLN A 228 25.39 3.61 -4.85
N ILE A 229 26.18 2.92 -4.02
CA ILE A 229 27.18 3.56 -3.14
C ILE A 229 28.20 4.33 -4.00
N ALA A 230 28.79 3.67 -5.00
CA ALA A 230 29.78 4.30 -5.88
C ALA A 230 29.21 5.53 -6.61
N TYR A 231 27.95 5.46 -7.05
CA TYR A 231 27.28 6.60 -7.65
C TYR A 231 27.08 7.74 -6.65
N ASN A 232 26.60 7.43 -5.45
CA ASN A 232 26.36 8.43 -4.39
C ASN A 232 27.65 9.13 -3.97
N GLU A 233 28.73 8.38 -3.75
CA GLU A 233 30.05 8.93 -3.39
C GLU A 233 30.57 9.85 -4.50
N LYS A 234 30.47 9.44 -5.76
CA LYS A 234 30.90 10.24 -6.91
C LYS A 234 30.15 11.56 -7.05
N HIS A 235 28.87 11.60 -6.65
CA HIS A 235 27.99 12.76 -6.82
C HIS A 235 27.70 13.52 -5.51
N GLY A 236 28.29 13.10 -4.39
CA GLY A 236 28.06 13.72 -3.07
C GLY A 236 26.61 13.59 -2.58
N ILE A 237 25.93 12.49 -2.89
CA ILE A 237 24.53 12.27 -2.53
C ILE A 237 24.46 11.51 -1.20
N THR A 238 23.77 12.08 -0.21
CA THR A 238 23.46 11.39 1.05
C THR A 238 22.11 10.68 0.94
N PRO A 239 22.03 9.36 1.17
CA PRO A 239 20.77 8.62 1.14
C PRO A 239 19.74 9.24 2.09
N THR A 240 18.58 9.63 1.57
CA THR A 240 17.53 10.28 2.36
C THR A 240 16.20 9.56 2.19
N THR A 241 15.59 9.17 3.31
CA THR A 241 14.24 8.59 3.34
C THR A 241 13.20 9.66 3.02
N VAL A 242 12.34 9.39 2.03
CA VAL A 242 11.23 10.30 1.69
C VAL A 242 10.04 9.96 2.57
N THR A 243 9.81 10.73 3.61
CA THR A 243 8.65 10.59 4.49
C THR A 243 7.49 11.45 3.99
N LYS A 244 6.26 10.99 4.19
CA LYS A 244 5.05 11.80 3.98
C LYS A 244 4.53 12.26 5.34
N SER A 245 3.95 13.45 5.40
CA SER A 245 3.32 13.92 6.65
C SER A 245 2.09 13.08 6.99
N ARG A 246 1.74 13.03 8.27
CA ARG A 246 0.52 12.35 8.75
C ARG A 246 -0.73 12.86 8.02
N GLU A 247 -0.82 14.17 7.79
CA GLU A 247 -1.90 14.83 7.05
C GLU A 247 -1.99 14.33 5.60
N GLN A 248 -0.85 14.18 4.91
CA GLN A 248 -0.81 13.65 3.54
C GLN A 248 -1.27 12.19 3.46
N ILE A 249 -0.98 11.39 4.49
CA ILE A 249 -1.42 10.00 4.59
C ILE A 249 -2.93 9.93 4.83
N LEU A 250 -3.46 10.80 5.70
CA LEU A 250 -4.89 10.89 5.99
C LEU A 250 -5.70 11.41 4.79
N ALA A 251 -5.17 12.41 4.05
CA ALA A 251 -5.82 12.98 2.87
C ALA A 251 -6.01 11.96 1.73
N GLN A 252 -5.22 10.87 1.67
CA GLN A 252 -5.46 9.79 0.70
C GLN A 252 -6.83 9.10 0.89
N ARG A 253 -7.53 9.29 2.02
CA ARG A 253 -8.91 8.81 2.22
C ARG A 253 -9.93 9.47 1.29
N SER A 254 -9.70 10.69 0.79
CA SER A 254 -10.74 11.42 0.05
C SER A 254 -11.11 10.78 -1.30
N ILE A 255 -10.34 9.79 -1.77
CA ILE A 255 -10.62 9.02 -2.99
C ILE A 255 -11.49 7.78 -2.68
N LEU A 256 -11.59 7.36 -1.41
CA LEU A 256 -12.27 6.15 -0.95
C LEU A 256 -13.70 6.39 -0.42
N ASP A 257 -14.09 7.65 -0.14
CA ASP A 257 -15.43 8.01 0.37
C ASP A 257 -16.57 7.97 -0.68
N ILE A 258 -16.35 7.38 -1.86
CA ILE A 258 -17.35 7.31 -2.94
C ILE A 258 -18.44 6.25 -2.67
N ARG A 259 -18.30 5.38 -1.66
CA ARG A 259 -19.34 4.42 -1.30
C ARG A 259 -19.93 4.73 0.06
N GLY A 260 -21.11 5.34 0.01
CA GLY A 260 -21.96 5.66 1.14
C GLY A 260 -22.08 4.50 2.13
N THR A 261 -21.54 4.73 3.31
CA THR A 261 -22.03 4.18 4.56
C THR A 261 -21.79 5.30 5.58
N GLU A 262 -22.82 5.59 6.37
CA GLU A 262 -22.96 6.82 7.15
C GLU A 262 -21.71 7.21 7.96
N PRO A 263 -21.32 8.49 7.99
CA PRO A 263 -20.30 8.95 8.90
C PRO A 263 -20.92 9.12 10.29
N THR A 264 -20.82 8.09 11.14
CA THR A 264 -20.85 8.29 12.58
C THR A 264 -19.44 8.39 13.14
N LYS A 265 -19.14 9.58 13.67
CA LYS A 265 -18.04 9.96 14.58
C LYS A 265 -16.72 10.31 13.91
N TYR A 266 -16.55 11.58 13.51
CA TYR A 266 -16.07 12.70 14.35
C TYR A 266 -14.68 12.42 14.94
N TYR A 267 -13.64 12.99 14.33
CA TYR A 267 -12.48 13.42 15.11
C TYR A 267 -12.94 14.62 15.95
N VAL A 268 -13.04 14.38 17.24
CA VAL A 268 -12.86 15.41 18.27
C VAL A 268 -11.37 15.70 18.30
N GLU A 269 -10.97 16.83 17.71
CA GLU A 269 -9.89 17.62 18.26
C GLU A 269 -10.50 18.97 18.62
N ASN A 270 -10.20 19.41 19.83
CA ASN A 270 -10.70 20.62 20.46
C ASN A 270 -10.23 21.88 19.71
N GLY A 271 -10.88 22.15 18.60
CA GLY A 271 -11.17 23.49 18.15
C GLY A 271 -12.66 23.49 17.89
N GLU A 272 -13.44 24.02 18.82
CA GLU A 272 -14.72 24.60 18.44
C GLU A 272 -14.41 25.44 17.20
N ILE A 273 -14.91 25.01 16.04
CA ILE A 273 -15.09 25.97 14.96
C ILE A 273 -16.10 26.92 15.57
N ASP A 274 -15.58 28.03 16.04
CA ASP A 274 -16.29 29.07 16.76
C ASP A 274 -17.15 29.87 15.78
N LEU A 275 -17.93 29.16 14.94
CA LEU A 275 -19.07 29.74 14.22
C LEU A 275 -20.23 30.04 15.19
N ALA A 276 -20.12 29.61 16.45
CA ALA A 276 -20.97 30.04 17.54
C ALA A 276 -20.57 31.42 18.11
N ALA A 277 -19.38 31.96 17.78
CA ALA A 277 -18.89 33.23 18.31
C ALA A 277 -18.81 34.37 17.29
N GLU A 278 -19.55 34.32 16.18
CA GLU A 278 -20.04 35.57 15.61
C GLU A 278 -21.38 35.93 16.27
N PRO A 279 -21.46 37.02 17.06
CA PRO A 279 -22.71 37.48 17.68
C PRO A 279 -23.81 37.82 16.65
N VAL A 280 -23.52 37.70 15.35
CA VAL A 280 -24.45 37.94 14.24
C VAL A 280 -25.31 36.71 13.95
N VAL A 281 -24.76 35.48 14.01
CA VAL A 281 -25.49 34.25 13.62
C VAL A 281 -26.43 33.77 14.74
N ALA A 282 -26.01 33.96 16.00
CA ALA A 282 -26.82 33.60 17.16
C ALA A 282 -28.16 34.36 17.24
N TYR A 283 -28.21 35.59 16.70
CA TYR A 283 -29.40 36.46 16.69
C TYR A 283 -29.98 36.69 15.28
N ALA A 284 -29.54 35.93 14.27
CA ALA A 284 -30.00 36.10 12.90
C ALA A 284 -31.48 35.71 12.73
N THR A 285 -32.24 36.57 12.07
CA THR A 285 -33.61 36.29 11.62
C THR A 285 -33.62 35.28 10.48
N ARG A 286 -34.76 34.61 10.25
CA ARG A 286 -34.97 33.67 9.13
C ARG A 286 -34.48 34.23 7.78
N SER A 287 -34.83 35.48 7.49
CA SER A 287 -34.44 36.17 6.24
C SER A 287 -32.94 36.39 6.11
N GLN A 288 -32.23 36.62 7.23
CA GLN A 288 -30.77 36.79 7.23
C GLN A 288 -30.06 35.46 6.99
N LEU A 289 -30.53 34.37 7.61
CA LEU A 289 -30.01 33.02 7.38
C LEU A 289 -30.24 32.56 5.93
N GLU A 290 -31.42 32.82 5.36
CA GLU A 290 -31.71 32.53 3.95
C GLU A 290 -30.78 33.29 3.00
N LYS A 291 -30.44 34.54 3.33
CA LYS A 291 -29.48 35.35 2.56
C LYS A 291 -28.05 34.79 2.64
N MET A 292 -27.59 34.40 3.82
CA MET A 292 -26.26 33.80 4.02
C MET A 292 -26.15 32.45 3.29
N ILE A 293 -27.20 31.62 3.30
CA ILE A 293 -27.25 30.37 2.53
C ILE A 293 -27.10 30.64 1.03
N ALA A 294 -27.81 31.64 0.50
CA ALA A 294 -27.72 32.00 -0.91
C ALA A 294 -26.34 32.55 -1.31
N GLU A 295 -25.69 33.26 -0.38
CA GLU A 295 -24.33 33.79 -0.55
C GLU A 295 -23.28 32.67 -0.56
N SER A 296 -23.31 31.75 0.41
CA SER A 296 -22.43 30.57 0.42
C SER A 296 -22.68 29.67 -0.80
N GLU A 297 -23.93 29.51 -1.27
CA GLU A 297 -24.23 28.76 -2.50
C GLU A 297 -23.63 29.43 -3.76
N SER A 298 -23.71 30.76 -3.85
CA SER A 298 -23.12 31.53 -4.93
C SER A 298 -21.59 31.42 -4.95
N ASN A 299 -20.96 31.52 -3.78
CA ASN A 299 -19.50 31.43 -3.63
C ASN A 299 -19.00 30.00 -3.92
N MET A 300 -19.74 28.97 -3.50
CA MET A 300 -19.47 27.57 -3.87
C MET A 300 -19.48 27.39 -5.40
N LYS A 301 -20.50 27.92 -6.09
CA LYS A 301 -20.62 27.80 -7.56
C LYS A 301 -19.50 28.55 -8.30
N LYS A 302 -19.05 29.70 -7.78
CA LYS A 302 -17.89 30.43 -8.32
C LYS A 302 -16.60 29.64 -8.13
N ALA A 303 -16.31 29.17 -6.93
CA ALA A 303 -15.12 28.37 -6.64
C ALA A 303 -15.07 27.08 -7.48
N ALA A 304 -16.22 26.41 -7.67
CA ALA A 304 -16.33 25.24 -8.54
C ALA A 304 -16.08 25.57 -10.02
N LYS A 305 -16.49 26.76 -10.49
CA LYS A 305 -16.23 27.23 -11.86
C LYS A 305 -14.74 27.56 -12.08
N ASP A 306 -14.08 28.04 -11.04
CA ASP A 306 -12.65 28.39 -11.04
C ASP A 306 -11.75 27.18 -10.72
N LEU A 307 -12.33 25.96 -10.65
CA LEU A 307 -11.65 24.69 -10.36
C LEU A 307 -10.99 24.63 -8.97
N ASP A 308 -11.37 25.51 -8.05
CA ASP A 308 -10.94 25.49 -6.66
C ASP A 308 -11.89 24.63 -5.81
N PHE A 309 -11.67 23.33 -5.86
CA PHE A 309 -12.53 22.34 -5.21
C PHE A 309 -12.43 22.34 -3.68
N ILE A 310 -11.30 22.80 -3.11
CA ILE A 310 -11.13 22.88 -1.65
C ILE A 310 -12.00 24.00 -1.10
N THR A 311 -11.93 25.18 -1.72
CA THR A 311 -12.75 26.33 -1.34
C THR A 311 -14.25 26.07 -1.62
N ALA A 312 -14.58 25.38 -2.71
CA ALA A 312 -15.96 24.97 -2.98
C ALA A 312 -16.52 24.01 -1.90
N ALA A 313 -15.71 23.09 -1.38
CA ALA A 313 -16.10 22.20 -0.30
C ALA A 313 -16.35 22.96 1.02
N GLN A 314 -15.52 23.97 1.33
CA GLN A 314 -15.71 24.83 2.51
C GLN A 314 -17.06 25.58 2.45
N PHE A 315 -17.38 26.22 1.33
CA PHE A 315 -18.66 26.92 1.15
C PHE A 315 -19.87 25.97 1.18
N ARG A 316 -19.71 24.73 0.71
CA ARG A 316 -20.75 23.70 0.82
C ARG A 316 -21.04 23.34 2.27
N ASP A 317 -20.00 23.11 3.06
CA ASP A 317 -20.12 22.69 4.46
C ASP A 317 -20.70 23.82 5.32
N GLU A 318 -20.31 25.08 5.05
CA GLU A 318 -20.92 26.28 5.64
C GLU A 318 -22.41 26.40 5.28
N MET A 319 -22.77 26.25 4.00
CA MET A 319 -24.17 26.28 3.55
C MET A 319 -25.02 25.20 4.23
N LEU A 320 -24.48 23.99 4.40
CA LEU A 320 -25.17 22.89 5.09
C LEU A 320 -25.36 23.17 6.58
N ALA A 321 -24.35 23.75 7.25
CA ALA A 321 -24.46 24.19 8.63
C ALA A 321 -25.53 25.27 8.81
N LEU A 322 -25.56 26.28 7.93
CA LEU A 322 -26.59 27.33 7.94
C LEU A 322 -28.00 26.77 7.66
N LYS A 323 -28.14 25.83 6.72
CA LYS A 323 -29.42 25.13 6.46
C LYS A 323 -29.89 24.32 7.67
N LYS A 324 -28.97 23.67 8.38
CA LYS A 324 -29.27 22.94 9.61
C LYS A 324 -29.77 23.89 10.71
N ILE A 325 -29.07 25.01 10.94
CA ILE A 325 -29.47 26.04 11.91
C ILE A 325 -30.85 26.64 11.56
N LEU A 326 -31.10 26.93 10.27
CA LEU A 326 -32.39 27.41 9.78
C LEU A 326 -33.51 26.39 10.05
N GLY A 327 -33.25 25.11 9.80
CA GLY A 327 -34.17 24.00 10.05
C GLY A 327 -34.46 23.79 11.54
N GLU A 328 -33.44 23.83 12.39
CA GLU A 328 -33.57 23.65 13.85
C GLU A 328 -34.29 24.83 14.52
N ARG A 329 -34.13 26.06 14.03
CA ARG A 329 -34.72 27.28 14.64
C ARG A 329 -36.08 27.67 14.08
N PHE A 330 -36.29 27.46 12.78
CA PHE A 330 -37.48 27.96 12.07
C PHE A 330 -38.25 26.85 11.35
N GLY A 331 -37.82 25.59 11.47
CA GLY A 331 -38.64 24.44 11.10
C GLY A 331 -39.72 24.19 12.14
N ARG A 332 -40.98 24.22 11.72
CA ARG A 332 -42.10 23.59 12.42
C ARG A 332 -42.53 22.36 11.63
N GLU A 333 -43.11 21.40 12.35
CA GLU A 333 -43.87 20.21 11.90
C GLU A 333 -44.46 20.28 10.49
#